data_AF-A0A7C0YR84-F1
#
_entry.id   AF-A0A7C0YR84-F1
#
_cell.length_a   1.000
_cell.length_b   1.000
_cell.length_c   1.000
_cell.angle_alpha   90.00
_cell.angle_beta   90.00
_cell.angle_gamma   90.00
#
_symmetry.space_group_name_H-M   'P 1'
#
loop_
_entity.id
_entity.type
_entity.pdbx_description
1 polymer ?
#
loop_
_entity_poly.entity_id
_entity_poly.type
_entity_poly.pdbx_seq_one_letter_code
_entity_poly.pdbx_strand_id
1 'polypeptide(L)'
;MKYHKITRIHILLFILTFLTTLFAGCIQVGVVPWLNPKMIYKGLPFSLTLLLILMTHELSHYYFSRRHKVPATLPYFIPAPSLIGTFGAVIKMQPPIPDRRALIDIGASGPIGRFIVAVIAVIIGLNYSNIMPLQGIPEHQIGISFGESLLFTFLSKLVLNIDPNKYAVILHPVAFAGWVGLFV
;
A
#
# COMPACT_ATOMS: atom_id res chain seq x y z
N MET A 1 5.63 9.38 -30.71
CA MET A 1 5.13 9.23 -29.32
C MET A 1 5.78 10.30 -28.45
N LYS A 2 5.01 11.24 -27.89
CA LYS A 2 5.52 12.17 -26.87
C LYS A 2 5.58 11.42 -25.54
N TYR A 3 6.74 10.87 -25.22
CA TYR A 3 6.99 10.31 -23.89
C TYR A 3 7.02 11.45 -22.87
N HIS A 4 6.17 11.37 -21.84
CA HIS A 4 6.17 12.36 -20.78
C HIS A 4 7.49 12.28 -20.02
N LYS A 5 8.25 13.38 -20.01
CA LYS A 5 9.46 13.50 -19.19
C LYS A 5 9.08 13.64 -17.73
N ILE A 6 9.91 13.12 -16.83
CA ILE A 6 9.79 13.42 -15.40
C ILE A 6 9.86 14.94 -15.24
N THR A 7 8.78 15.52 -14.72
CA THR A 7 8.74 16.94 -14.38
C THR A 7 8.98 17.12 -12.89
N ARG A 8 9.38 18.34 -12.48
CA ARG A 8 9.55 18.70 -11.06
C ARG A 8 8.30 18.39 -10.22
N ILE A 9 7.11 18.45 -10.82
CA ILE A 9 5.83 18.16 -10.16
C ILE A 9 5.75 16.69 -9.71
N HIS A 10 6.17 15.73 -10.56
CA HIS A 10 6.12 14.31 -10.19
C HIS A 10 7.02 14.01 -8.99
N ILE A 11 8.22 14.58 -9.00
CA ILE A 11 9.19 14.44 -7.91
C ILE A 11 8.65 15.07 -6.63
N LEU A 12 8.14 16.31 -6.73
CA LEU A 12 7.59 17.03 -5.58
C LEU A 12 6.40 16.27 -4.95
N LEU A 13 5.47 15.78 -5.77
CA LEU A 13 4.33 15.01 -5.28
C LEU A 13 4.75 13.67 -4.67
N PHE A 14 5.73 12.98 -5.25
CA PHE A 14 6.29 11.76 -4.67
C PHE A 14 6.93 12.03 -3.31
N ILE A 15 7.75 13.07 -3.19
CA ILE A 15 8.38 13.45 -1.92
C ILE A 15 7.33 13.82 -0.87
N LEU A 16 6.33 14.63 -1.24
CA LEU A 16 5.25 14.97 -0.32
C LEU A 16 4.49 13.72 0.15
N THR A 17 4.22 12.79 -0.76
CA THR A 17 3.51 11.55 -0.43
C THR A 17 4.37 10.64 0.46
N PHE A 18 5.67 10.58 0.20
CA PHE A 18 6.62 9.90 1.08
C PHE A 18 6.60 10.49 2.48
N LEU A 19 6.62 11.81 2.63
CA LEU A 19 6.55 12.45 3.93
C LEU A 19 5.21 12.18 4.64
N THR A 20 4.07 12.32 3.96
CA THR A 20 2.76 12.10 4.59
C THR A 20 2.56 10.63 5.00
N THR A 21 3.00 9.68 4.17
CA THR A 21 2.97 8.24 4.51
C THR A 21 3.96 7.87 5.60
N LEU A 22 5.13 8.50 5.65
CA LEU A 22 6.12 8.31 6.73
C LEU A 22 5.56 8.76 8.08
N PHE A 23 4.89 9.90 8.12
CA PHE A 23 4.22 10.41 9.32
C PHE A 23 3.07 9.49 9.74
N ALA A 24 2.23 9.05 8.80
CA ALA A 24 1.16 8.08 9.07
C ALA A 24 1.71 6.77 9.65
N GLY A 25 2.79 6.23 9.08
CA GLY A 25 3.46 5.02 9.58
C GLY A 25 4.04 5.18 10.99
N CYS A 26 4.57 6.36 11.34
CA CYS A 26 5.03 6.63 12.70
C CYS A 26 3.86 6.59 13.69
N ILE A 27 2.76 7.26 13.36
CA ILE A 27 1.56 7.32 14.21
C ILE A 27 0.96 5.93 14.43
N GLN A 28 0.97 5.06 13.41
CA GLN A 28 0.51 3.66 13.54
C GLN A 28 1.31 2.85 14.56
N VAL A 29 2.61 3.14 14.72
CA VAL A 29 3.48 2.50 15.72
C VAL A 29 3.43 3.24 17.07
N GLY A 30 2.52 4.21 17.22
CA GLY A 30 2.39 5.03 18.44
C GLY A 30 3.47 6.10 18.59
N VAL A 31 4.22 6.42 17.53
CA VAL A 31 5.26 7.45 17.54
C VAL A 31 4.72 8.74 16.97
N VAL A 32 4.82 9.80 17.77
CA VAL A 32 4.49 11.17 17.35
C VAL A 32 5.76 11.85 16.82
N PRO A 33 5.91 12.10 15.49
CA PRO A 33 7.18 12.51 14.90
C PRO A 33 7.73 13.85 15.41
N TRP A 34 6.85 14.81 15.73
CA TRP A 34 7.26 16.13 16.23
C TRP A 34 7.73 16.11 17.69
N LEU A 35 7.27 15.14 18.48
CA LEU A 35 7.74 14.95 19.87
C LEU A 35 9.02 14.11 19.90
N ASN A 36 9.15 13.13 19.02
CA ASN A 36 10.26 12.18 18.97
C ASN A 36 10.88 12.09 17.57
N PRO A 37 11.55 13.14 17.07
CA PRO A 37 12.09 13.18 15.71
C PRO A 37 13.12 12.08 15.43
N LYS A 38 13.83 11.62 16.47
CA LYS A 38 14.79 10.51 16.35
C LYS A 38 14.14 9.18 15.96
N MET A 39 12.84 8.99 16.21
CA MET A 39 12.13 7.73 15.94
C MET A 39 11.38 7.73 14.60
N ILE A 40 11.57 8.75 13.74
CA ILE A 40 10.87 8.85 12.45
C ILE A 40 11.14 7.65 11.52
N TYR A 41 12.30 7.00 11.67
CA TYR A 41 12.65 5.81 10.90
C TYR A 41 11.68 4.64 11.11
N LYS A 42 10.93 4.60 12.23
CA LYS A 42 9.94 3.55 12.51
C LYS A 42 8.75 3.58 11.54
N GLY A 43 8.49 4.70 10.87
CA GLY A 43 7.47 4.79 9.82
C GLY A 43 7.93 4.29 8.44
N LEU A 44 9.25 4.07 8.25
CA LEU A 44 9.80 3.66 6.96
C LEU A 44 9.23 2.32 6.44
N PRO A 45 9.10 1.27 7.27
CA PRO A 45 8.57 -0.01 6.78
C PRO A 45 7.16 0.12 6.19
N PHE A 46 6.30 0.96 6.78
CA PHE A 46 4.97 1.24 6.24
C PHE A 46 5.05 2.06 4.95
N SER A 47 5.71 3.23 5.01
CA SER A 47 5.77 4.17 3.89
C SER A 47 6.38 3.54 2.64
N LEU A 48 7.52 2.84 2.77
CA LEU A 48 8.20 2.19 1.65
C LEU A 48 7.35 1.07 1.05
N THR A 49 6.72 0.26 1.89
CA THR A 49 5.87 -0.84 1.42
C THR A 49 4.65 -0.31 0.68
N LEU A 50 3.96 0.69 1.24
CA LEU A 50 2.79 1.28 0.62
C LEU A 50 3.12 1.97 -0.71
N LEU A 51 4.20 2.75 -0.75
CA LEU A 51 4.65 3.39 -1.98
C LEU A 51 5.06 2.37 -3.04
N LEU A 52 5.69 1.26 -2.65
CA LEU A 52 6.01 0.18 -3.59
C LEU A 52 4.76 -0.43 -4.21
N ILE A 53 3.71 -0.66 -3.40
CA ILE A 53 2.42 -1.20 -3.87
C ILE A 53 1.77 -0.22 -4.85
N LEU A 54 1.65 1.05 -4.49
CA LEU A 54 1.05 2.08 -5.35
C LEU A 54 1.86 2.31 -6.63
N MET A 55 3.19 2.35 -6.50
CA MET A 55 4.09 2.48 -7.64
C MET A 55 3.93 1.29 -8.59
N THR A 56 3.84 0.07 -8.07
CA THR A 56 3.64 -1.13 -8.90
C THR A 56 2.29 -1.10 -9.61
N HIS A 57 1.23 -0.64 -8.96
CA HIS A 57 -0.09 -0.46 -9.58
C HIS A 57 0.00 0.43 -10.83
N GLU A 58 0.50 1.66 -10.65
CA GLU A 58 0.55 2.66 -11.71
C GLU A 58 1.60 2.33 -12.78
N LEU A 59 2.73 1.73 -12.40
CA LEU A 59 3.74 1.29 -13.36
C LEU A 59 3.27 0.12 -14.22
N SER A 60 2.40 -0.74 -13.68
CA SER A 60 1.79 -1.82 -14.46
C SER A 60 0.89 -1.24 -15.55
N HIS A 61 0.02 -0.29 -15.20
CA HIS A 61 -0.77 0.45 -16.19
C HIS A 61 0.11 1.14 -17.23
N TYR A 62 1.18 1.83 -16.80
CA TYR A 62 2.12 2.50 -17.68
C TYR A 62 2.82 1.54 -18.65
N TYR A 63 3.29 0.39 -18.16
CA TYR A 63 3.97 -0.62 -18.96
C TYR A 63 3.05 -1.18 -20.05
N PHE A 64 1.82 -1.56 -19.71
CA PHE A 64 0.85 -2.07 -20.67
C PHE A 64 0.36 -0.99 -21.64
N SER A 65 0.22 0.25 -21.18
CA SER A 65 -0.08 1.40 -22.07
C SER A 65 1.01 1.55 -23.13
N ARG A 66 2.29 1.47 -22.73
CA ARG A 66 3.42 1.52 -23.67
C ARG A 66 3.42 0.35 -24.65
N ARG A 67 3.14 -0.87 -24.18
CA ARG A 67 3.05 -2.06 -25.02
C ARG A 67 1.98 -1.90 -26.11
N HIS A 68 0.83 -1.34 -25.75
CA HIS A 68 -0.28 -1.04 -26.66
C HIS A 68 -0.15 0.31 -27.38
N LYS A 69 1.01 0.97 -27.30
CA LYS A 69 1.31 2.27 -27.94
C LYS A 69 0.36 3.41 -27.53
N VAL A 70 -0.28 3.29 -26.37
CA VAL A 70 -1.13 4.33 -25.79
C VAL A 70 -0.26 5.32 -24.99
N PRO A 71 -0.32 6.63 -25.29
CA PRO A 71 0.43 7.62 -24.52
C PRO A 71 -0.07 7.70 -23.07
N ALA A 72 0.83 7.48 -22.12
CA ALA A 72 0.57 7.59 -20.69
C ALA A 72 1.66 8.42 -19.99
N THR A 73 1.27 9.12 -18.92
CA THR A 73 2.21 9.83 -18.04
C THR A 73 2.86 8.87 -17.04
N LEU A 74 3.89 9.35 -16.35
CA LEU A 74 4.36 8.69 -15.13
C LEU A 74 3.36 8.90 -13.98
N PRO A 75 3.49 8.11 -12.89
CA PRO A 75 2.56 8.19 -11.77
C PRO A 75 2.60 9.55 -11.06
N TYR A 76 1.42 10.14 -10.85
CA TYR A 76 1.22 11.28 -9.96
C TYR A 76 0.73 10.76 -8.61
N PHE A 77 1.58 10.85 -7.59
CA PHE A 77 1.18 10.51 -6.23
C PHE A 77 0.36 11.64 -5.61
N ILE A 78 -0.61 11.30 -4.77
CA ILE A 78 -1.53 12.26 -4.16
C ILE A 78 -1.29 12.23 -2.64
N PRO A 79 -0.53 13.20 -2.08
CA PRO A 79 -0.28 13.26 -0.66
C PRO A 79 -1.57 13.64 0.09
N ALA A 80 -1.80 13.02 1.24
CA ALA A 80 -2.93 13.36 2.11
C ALA A 80 -2.55 13.11 3.57
N PRO A 81 -2.81 14.04 4.50
CA PRO A 81 -2.63 13.79 5.94
C PRO A 81 -3.80 12.94 6.48
N SER A 82 -3.97 11.74 5.92
CA SER A 82 -4.98 10.75 6.30
C SER A 82 -4.36 9.63 7.14
N LEU A 83 -5.18 8.69 7.65
CA LEU A 83 -4.72 7.51 8.40
C LEU A 83 -3.65 6.68 7.65
N ILE A 84 -3.72 6.67 6.33
CA ILE A 84 -2.80 5.94 5.43
C ILE A 84 -1.68 6.87 4.92
N GLY A 85 -1.89 8.19 4.96
CA GLY A 85 -0.91 9.18 4.52
C GLY A 85 -0.93 9.47 3.01
N THR A 86 -1.93 8.99 2.25
CA THR A 86 -2.09 9.26 0.81
C THR A 86 -3.51 8.99 0.35
N PHE A 87 -3.92 9.60 -0.75
CA PHE A 87 -5.13 9.22 -1.51
C PHE A 87 -4.83 8.24 -2.66
N GLY A 88 -3.59 7.79 -2.79
CA GLY A 88 -3.14 6.90 -3.85
C GLY A 88 -2.26 7.61 -4.87
N ALA A 89 -2.14 7.00 -6.04
CA ALA A 89 -1.46 7.56 -7.20
C ALA A 89 -2.34 7.38 -8.43
N VAL A 90 -2.08 8.15 -9.48
CA VAL A 90 -2.81 8.05 -10.76
C VAL A 90 -1.89 8.33 -11.94
N ILE A 91 -2.07 7.62 -13.05
CA ILE A 91 -1.54 8.03 -14.35
C ILE A 91 -2.60 8.72 -15.20
N LYS A 92 -2.16 9.59 -16.11
CA LYS A 92 -3.01 10.16 -17.15
C LYS A 92 -2.75 9.42 -18.45
N MET A 93 -3.79 8.84 -19.03
CA MET A 93 -3.75 8.17 -20.32
C MET A 93 -4.49 9.01 -21.36
N GLN A 94 -3.94 9.09 -22.57
CA GLN A 94 -4.55 9.85 -23.67
C GLN A 94 -5.37 8.93 -24.58
N PRO A 95 -6.67 9.20 -24.79
CA PRO A 95 -7.45 8.48 -25.79
C PRO A 95 -7.01 8.81 -27.23
N PRO A 96 -7.36 7.98 -28.22
CA PRO A 96 -8.15 6.75 -28.11
C PRO A 96 -7.33 5.52 -27.69
N ILE A 97 -7.97 4.59 -26.98
CA ILE A 97 -7.44 3.24 -26.74
C ILE A 97 -7.77 2.40 -27.98
N PRO A 98 -6.79 1.69 -28.57
CA PRO A 98 -6.92 1.13 -29.92
C PRO A 98 -7.99 0.04 -30.03
N ASP A 99 -8.16 -0.80 -29.01
CA ASP A 99 -9.12 -1.91 -29.02
C ASP A 99 -9.51 -2.39 -27.61
N ARG A 100 -10.50 -3.29 -27.52
CA ARG A 100 -11.02 -3.83 -26.26
C ARG A 100 -10.00 -4.68 -25.50
N ARG A 101 -9.09 -5.37 -26.19
CA ARG A 101 -8.03 -6.16 -25.53
C ARG A 101 -7.03 -5.22 -24.87
N ALA A 102 -6.63 -4.15 -25.55
CA ALA A 102 -5.80 -3.12 -24.95
C ALA A 102 -6.45 -2.49 -23.71
N LEU A 103 -7.76 -2.22 -23.75
CA LEU A 103 -8.51 -1.74 -22.58
C LEU A 103 -8.44 -2.71 -21.39
N ILE A 104 -8.68 -4.00 -21.63
CA ILE A 104 -8.69 -5.04 -20.60
C ILE A 104 -7.28 -5.25 -20.04
N ASP A 105 -6.27 -5.37 -20.90
CA ASP A 105 -4.88 -5.57 -20.50
C ASP A 105 -4.38 -4.41 -19.63
N ILE A 106 -4.61 -3.17 -20.08
CA ILE A 106 -4.21 -1.98 -19.32
C ILE A 106 -5.01 -1.94 -18.01
N GLY A 107 -6.34 -2.05 -18.05
CA GLY A 107 -7.19 -1.93 -16.87
C GLY A 107 -6.92 -3.00 -15.81
N ALA A 108 -6.67 -4.24 -16.19
CA ALA A 108 -6.40 -5.34 -15.25
C ALA A 108 -4.96 -5.31 -14.70
N SER A 109 -3.99 -4.78 -15.47
CA SER A 109 -2.58 -4.82 -15.09
C SER A 109 -2.26 -4.15 -13.75
N GLY A 110 -2.89 -3.00 -13.45
CA GLY A 110 -2.69 -2.28 -12.18
C GLY A 110 -3.13 -3.10 -10.96
N PRO A 111 -4.41 -3.49 -10.86
CA PRO A 111 -4.93 -4.33 -9.79
C PRO A 111 -4.14 -5.63 -9.60
N ILE A 112 -3.81 -6.34 -10.69
CA ILE A 112 -3.05 -7.59 -10.62
C ILE A 112 -1.63 -7.35 -10.10
N GLY A 113 -0.93 -6.34 -10.64
CA GLY A 113 0.44 -6.03 -10.25
C GLY A 113 0.54 -5.65 -8.76
N ARG A 114 -0.34 -4.78 -8.28
CA ARG A 114 -0.36 -4.42 -6.85
C ARG A 114 -0.76 -5.58 -5.96
N PHE A 115 -1.68 -6.45 -6.41
CA PHE A 115 -2.18 -7.57 -5.61
C PHE A 115 -1.05 -8.55 -5.29
N ILE A 116 -0.22 -8.89 -6.28
CA ILE A 116 0.93 -9.77 -6.08
C ILE A 116 1.89 -9.18 -5.04
N VAL A 117 2.23 -7.89 -5.17
CA VAL A 117 3.13 -7.22 -4.21
C VAL A 117 2.51 -7.11 -2.83
N ALA A 118 1.21 -6.83 -2.74
CA ALA A 118 0.47 -6.75 -1.48
C ALA A 118 0.44 -8.10 -0.75
N VAL A 119 0.20 -9.21 -1.47
CA VAL A 119 0.23 -10.57 -0.88
C VAL A 119 1.62 -10.89 -0.31
N ILE A 120 2.68 -10.57 -1.06
CA ILE A 120 4.07 -10.76 -0.59
C ILE A 120 4.32 -9.92 0.67
N ALA A 121 3.91 -8.65 0.66
CA ALA A 121 4.05 -7.76 1.81
C ALA A 121 3.27 -8.26 3.04
N VAL A 122 2.05 -8.76 2.85
CA VAL A 122 1.25 -9.37 3.94
C VAL A 122 1.98 -10.57 4.52
N ILE A 123 2.44 -11.51 3.69
CA ILE A 123 3.16 -12.71 4.16
C ILE A 123 4.40 -12.30 4.97
N ILE A 124 5.23 -11.40 4.44
CA ILE A 124 6.43 -10.91 5.13
C ILE A 124 6.05 -10.20 6.43
N GLY A 125 5.08 -9.29 6.40
CA GLY A 125 4.68 -8.52 7.57
C GLY A 125 4.06 -9.37 8.67
N LEU A 126 3.30 -10.41 8.31
CA LEU A 126 2.72 -11.34 9.28
C LEU A 126 3.82 -12.05 10.08
N ASN A 127 4.91 -12.47 9.43
CA ASN A 127 6.05 -13.08 10.14
C ASN A 127 6.69 -12.16 11.19
N TYR A 128 6.55 -10.84 11.05
CA TYR A 128 7.04 -9.85 12.03
C TYR A 128 5.94 -9.27 12.92
N SER A 129 4.71 -9.78 12.80
CA SER A 129 3.57 -9.32 13.58
C SER A 129 3.54 -9.99 14.96
N ASN A 130 3.06 -9.26 15.96
CA ASN A 130 2.98 -9.78 17.32
C ASN A 130 1.61 -10.42 17.55
N ILE A 131 1.62 -11.60 18.14
CA ILE A 131 0.40 -12.34 18.49
C ILE A 131 0.15 -12.14 19.99
N MET A 132 -1.05 -11.73 20.35
CA MET A 132 -1.47 -11.61 21.74
C MET A 132 -2.72 -12.47 21.99
N PRO A 133 -2.79 -13.19 23.13
CA PRO A 133 -3.99 -13.94 23.50
C PRO A 133 -5.16 -12.99 23.78
N LEU A 134 -6.35 -13.32 23.29
CA LEU A 134 -7.57 -12.51 23.50
C LEU A 134 -8.05 -12.50 24.96
N GLN A 135 -7.59 -13.44 25.79
CA GLN A 135 -7.96 -13.52 27.20
C GLN A 135 -7.26 -12.43 28.02
N GLY A 136 -8.04 -11.46 28.53
CA GLY A 136 -7.60 -10.46 29.50
C GLY A 136 -7.25 -9.08 28.94
N ILE A 137 -7.47 -8.83 27.64
CA ILE A 137 -7.21 -7.53 27.02
C ILE A 137 -8.50 -6.67 27.07
N PRO A 138 -8.50 -5.48 27.69
CA PRO A 138 -9.62 -4.54 27.59
C PRO A 138 -9.87 -4.20 26.13
N GLU A 139 -11.13 -4.12 25.68
CA GLU A 139 -11.50 -3.82 24.28
C GLU A 139 -10.80 -2.57 23.72
N HIS A 140 -10.39 -1.63 24.57
CA HIS A 140 -9.66 -0.42 24.21
C HIS A 140 -8.17 -0.62 23.86
N GLN A 141 -7.57 -1.77 24.19
CA GLN A 141 -6.20 -2.15 23.81
C GLN A 141 -6.15 -3.10 22.62
N ILE A 142 -7.30 -3.65 22.23
CA ILE A 142 -7.45 -4.29 20.94
C ILE A 142 -7.31 -3.14 19.94
N GLY A 143 -6.16 -3.06 19.27
CA GLY A 143 -5.96 -2.11 18.18
C GLY A 143 -7.08 -2.23 17.15
N ILE A 144 -7.18 -1.27 16.23
CA ILE A 144 -8.24 -1.24 15.20
C ILE A 144 -8.43 -2.66 14.62
N SER A 145 -9.59 -3.26 14.92
CA SER A 145 -9.96 -4.57 14.37
C SER A 145 -10.29 -4.36 12.91
N PHE A 146 -9.28 -4.49 12.06
CA PHE A 146 -9.45 -4.35 10.62
C PHE A 146 -10.38 -5.43 10.10
N GLY A 147 -11.27 -5.07 9.16
CA GLY A 147 -12.16 -6.03 8.53
C GLY A 147 -11.37 -7.19 7.95
N GLU A 148 -11.70 -8.40 8.38
CA GLU A 148 -11.07 -9.62 7.90
C GLU A 148 -11.58 -9.95 6.50
N SER A 149 -10.77 -9.68 5.46
CA SER A 149 -11.05 -10.25 4.15
C SER A 149 -10.75 -11.74 4.17
N LEU A 150 -11.53 -12.55 3.43
CA LEU A 150 -11.33 -14.00 3.34
C LEU A 150 -9.87 -14.35 2.98
N LEU A 151 -9.26 -13.57 2.08
CA LEU A 151 -7.86 -13.72 1.69
C LEU A 151 -6.92 -13.44 2.88
N PHE A 152 -7.16 -12.36 3.62
CA PHE A 152 -6.32 -12.01 4.75
C PHE A 152 -6.41 -13.03 5.88
N THR A 153 -7.62 -13.51 6.23
CA THR A 153 -7.80 -14.59 7.22
C THR A 153 -7.09 -15.87 6.77
N PHE A 154 -7.20 -16.22 5.48
CA PHE A 154 -6.50 -17.37 4.92
C PHE A 154 -4.98 -17.24 5.04
N LEU A 155 -4.41 -16.09 4.66
CA LEU A 155 -2.97 -15.83 4.76
C LEU A 155 -2.49 -15.81 6.22
N SER A 156 -3.24 -15.19 7.13
CA SER A 156 -2.94 -15.17 8.56
C SER A 156 -2.94 -16.57 9.16
N LYS A 157 -3.93 -17.41 8.81
CA LYS A 157 -3.97 -18.81 9.24
C LYS A 157 -2.80 -19.62 8.67
N LEU A 158 -2.45 -19.40 7.40
CA LEU A 158 -1.36 -20.10 6.74
C LEU A 158 0.01 -19.74 7.35
N VAL A 159 0.26 -18.46 7.62
CA VAL A 159 1.56 -17.97 8.09
C VAL A 159 1.72 -18.12 9.61
N LEU A 160 0.72 -17.73 10.39
CA LEU A 160 0.82 -17.70 11.86
C LEU A 160 0.34 -19.00 12.50
N ASN A 161 -0.41 -19.84 11.78
CA ASN A 161 -1.01 -21.08 12.29
C ASN A 161 -1.81 -20.90 13.60
N ILE A 162 -2.42 -19.73 13.76
CA ILE A 162 -3.23 -19.38 14.93
C ILE A 162 -4.72 -19.48 14.63
N ASP A 163 -5.48 -19.76 15.69
CA ASP A 163 -6.94 -19.66 15.68
C ASP A 163 -7.34 -18.20 15.89
N PRO A 164 -7.97 -17.52 14.90
CA PRO A 164 -8.35 -16.12 15.01
C PRO A 164 -9.35 -15.86 16.15
N ASN A 165 -10.05 -16.89 16.64
CA ASN A 165 -10.97 -16.76 17.76
C ASN A 165 -10.26 -16.72 19.13
N LYS A 166 -8.96 -17.02 19.20
CA LYS A 166 -8.20 -17.11 20.46
C LYS A 166 -7.08 -16.08 20.58
N TYR A 167 -6.64 -15.51 19.46
CA TYR A 167 -5.51 -14.60 19.40
C TYR A 167 -5.83 -13.36 18.56
N ALA A 168 -5.46 -12.19 19.08
CA ALA A 168 -5.44 -10.95 18.34
C ALA A 168 -4.04 -10.77 17.70
N VAL A 169 -4.00 -10.31 16.46
CA VAL A 169 -2.75 -10.02 15.75
C VAL A 169 -2.53 -8.53 15.69
N ILE A 170 -1.46 -8.05 16.33
CA ILE A 170 -0.98 -6.69 16.16
C ILE A 170 -0.11 -6.66 14.91
N LEU A 171 -0.66 -6.08 13.84
CA LEU A 171 -0.01 -6.08 12.54
C LEU A 171 1.26 -5.25 12.56
N HIS A 172 2.33 -5.85 12.04
CA HIS A 172 3.52 -5.12 11.66
C HIS A 172 3.17 -4.06 10.60
N PRO A 173 3.82 -2.89 10.57
CA PRO A 173 3.46 -1.84 9.61
C PRO A 173 3.54 -2.27 8.14
N VAL A 174 4.39 -3.25 7.83
CA VAL A 174 4.47 -3.90 6.49
C VAL A 174 3.22 -4.72 6.18
N ALA A 175 2.72 -5.51 7.15
CA ALA A 175 1.48 -6.28 6.96
C ALA A 175 0.28 -5.35 6.83
N PHE A 176 0.25 -4.26 7.59
CA PHE A 176 -0.80 -3.26 7.48
C PHE A 176 -0.79 -2.56 6.11
N ALA A 177 0.38 -2.15 5.60
CA ALA A 177 0.50 -1.61 4.24
C ALA A 177 0.05 -2.61 3.17
N GLY A 178 0.41 -3.89 3.33
CA GLY A 178 -0.05 -4.98 2.48
C GLY A 178 -1.57 -5.15 2.52
N TRP A 179 -2.16 -5.14 3.73
CA TRP A 179 -3.61 -5.21 3.93
C TRP A 179 -4.33 -4.07 3.21
N VAL A 180 -3.88 -2.82 3.39
CA VAL A 180 -4.40 -1.65 2.63
C VAL A 180 -4.27 -1.91 1.12
N GLY A 181 -3.11 -2.39 0.69
CA GLY A 181 -2.80 -2.70 -0.70
C GLY A 181 -3.70 -3.75 -1.35
N LEU A 182 -4.38 -4.60 -0.58
CA LEU A 182 -5.35 -5.57 -1.10
C LEU A 182 -6.67 -4.92 -1.52
N PHE A 183 -7.12 -3.87 -0.82
CA PHE A 183 -8.43 -3.22 -1.01
C PHE A 183 -8.47 -2.07 -2.01
N VAL A 184 -7.30 -1.51 -2.36
CA VAL A 184 -7.20 -0.43 -3.38
C VAL A 184 -7.38 -1.03 -4.77
#